data_AF-A0A6B3NIS4-F1
#
_entry.id   AF-A0A6B3NIS4-F1
#
_cell.length_a   1.000
_cell.length_b   1.000
_cell.length_c   1.000
_cell.angle_alpha   90.00
_cell.angle_beta   90.00
_cell.angle_gamma   90.00
#
_symmetry.space_group_name_H-M   'P 1'
#
loop_
_entity.id
_entity.type
_entity.pdbx_description
1 polymer ?
#
loop_
_entity_poly.entity_id
_entity_poly.type
_entity_poly.pdbx_seq_one_letter_code
_entity_poly.pdbx_strand_id
1 'polypeptide(L)'
;WEQNILQQLFEILKPVADTDQYLYLPEAWQNFWHCWQSNGQIIWAEVSPTAGQFSLYCSPVEVATALNSVWSQQPVVLIGEALDLETTAPVYRQQLGLGELTCLKFCPDRHSEMIQLYLPDRLPMPNTALFQDALRQQVRSLLTLSCSGKELTVILVGDMPLKAQLGAAIAAEFGSRVQVEKTNLDDGGILVCGWEFWRDHHSELSSPQLLIIATLPIPSLENPLVAGRVAYYKQQHRDWFRLYLLPAALRELQRAVTPVRASQGVVALLDNRVNHRSYGNQVLCALSPFARINYLDRSLFADLIS
;
A
#
# COMPACT_ATOMS: atom_id res chain seq x y z
N TRP A 1 -4.44 15.72 28.32
CA TRP A 1 -4.40 15.01 29.62
C TRP A 1 -4.11 13.53 29.41
N GLU A 2 -4.90 12.82 28.59
CA GLU A 2 -4.70 11.39 28.27
C GLU A 2 -3.32 11.07 27.66
N GLN A 3 -2.82 11.87 26.72
CA GLN A 3 -1.45 11.70 26.19
C GLN A 3 -0.37 11.79 27.27
N ASN A 4 -0.57 12.62 28.30
CA ASN A 4 0.39 12.74 29.40
C ASN A 4 0.33 11.50 30.30
N ILE A 5 -0.86 10.95 30.53
CA ILE A 5 -1.03 9.68 31.25
C ILE A 5 -0.33 8.54 30.50
N LEU A 6 -0.54 8.43 29.19
CA LEU A 6 0.15 7.44 28.37
C LEU A 6 1.66 7.64 28.43
N GLN A 7 2.14 8.88 28.34
CA GLN A 7 3.57 9.18 28.42
C GLN A 7 4.14 8.79 29.79
N GLN A 8 3.46 9.10 30.89
CA GLN A 8 3.85 8.68 32.24
C GLN A 8 3.85 7.16 32.39
N LEU A 9 2.84 6.49 31.84
CA LEU A 9 2.75 5.04 31.82
C LEU A 9 3.91 4.43 31.02
N PHE A 10 4.24 4.98 29.84
CA PHE A 10 5.41 4.56 29.08
C PHE A 10 6.73 4.78 29.83
N GLU A 11 6.87 5.88 30.58
CA GLU A 11 8.04 6.12 31.44
C GLU A 11 8.14 5.11 32.58
N ILE A 12 7.02 4.77 33.24
CA ILE A 12 6.96 3.74 34.29
C ILE A 12 7.28 2.36 33.72
N LEU A 13 6.83 2.08 32.49
CA LEU A 13 7.02 0.79 31.82
C LEU A 13 8.36 0.68 31.07
N LYS A 14 9.26 1.67 31.15
CA LYS A 14 10.63 1.52 30.64
C LYS A 14 11.34 0.39 31.39
N PRO A 15 12.27 -0.34 30.73
CA PRO A 15 12.89 -1.51 31.31
C PRO A 15 13.58 -1.18 32.65
N VAL A 16 12.96 -1.61 33.74
CA VAL A 16 13.58 -1.69 35.07
C VAL A 16 14.39 -2.99 35.11
N ALA A 17 15.60 -2.92 35.63
CA ALA A 17 16.58 -4.02 35.62
C ALA A 17 16.17 -5.26 36.45
N ASP A 18 15.07 -5.20 37.20
CA ASP A 18 14.57 -6.30 38.03
C ASP A 18 13.41 -7.04 37.32
N THR A 19 13.77 -8.09 36.59
CA THR A 19 12.83 -9.02 35.93
C THR A 19 11.95 -9.81 36.91
N ASP A 20 12.35 -9.93 38.18
CA ASP A 20 11.65 -10.76 39.18
C ASP A 20 10.39 -10.10 39.79
N GLN A 21 10.14 -8.81 39.52
CA GLN A 21 9.03 -8.08 40.14
C GLN A 21 7.64 -8.36 39.54
N TYR A 22 7.52 -9.19 38.49
CA TYR A 22 6.25 -9.38 37.77
C TYR A 22 5.78 -10.84 37.66
N LEU A 23 6.39 -11.76 38.42
CA LEU A 23 6.04 -13.19 38.43
C LEU A 23 4.58 -13.49 38.85
N TYR A 24 3.88 -12.55 39.48
CA TYR A 24 2.47 -12.68 39.86
C TYR A 24 1.49 -12.37 38.73
N LEU A 25 1.96 -11.84 37.59
CA LEU A 25 1.09 -11.51 36.46
C LEU A 25 0.66 -12.79 35.73
N PRO A 26 -0.54 -12.81 35.10
CA PRO A 26 -0.94 -13.89 34.22
C PRO A 26 0.08 -14.12 33.09
N GLU A 27 0.19 -15.36 32.59
CA GLU A 27 1.16 -15.75 31.56
C GLU A 27 1.15 -14.83 30.32
N ALA A 28 -0.05 -14.41 29.87
CA ALA A 28 -0.18 -13.47 28.76
C ALA A 28 0.52 -12.12 29.02
N TRP A 29 0.45 -11.62 30.26
CA TRP A 29 1.13 -10.38 30.67
C TRP A 29 2.63 -10.57 30.84
N GLN A 30 3.07 -11.75 31.32
CA GLN A 30 4.49 -12.08 31.39
C GLN A 30 5.12 -12.12 29.99
N ASN A 31 4.44 -12.77 29.04
CA ASN A 31 4.86 -12.83 27.64
C ASN A 31 4.89 -11.43 27.00
N PHE A 32 3.84 -10.63 27.23
CA PHE A 32 3.81 -9.25 26.78
C PHE A 32 4.98 -8.44 27.33
N TRP A 33 5.27 -8.57 28.63
CA TRP A 33 6.36 -7.87 29.30
C TRP A 33 7.73 -8.27 28.77
N HIS A 34 7.93 -9.57 28.55
CA HIS A 34 9.15 -10.08 27.94
C HIS A 34 9.38 -9.52 26.53
N CYS A 35 8.31 -9.48 25.72
CA CYS A 35 8.35 -8.83 24.41
C CYS A 35 8.64 -7.33 24.55
N TRP A 36 7.98 -6.61 25.45
CA TRP A 36 8.16 -5.18 25.67
C TRP A 36 9.59 -4.79 26.05
N GLN A 37 10.27 -5.62 26.85
CA GLN A 37 11.66 -5.39 27.27
C GLN A 37 12.70 -5.76 26.21
N SER A 38 12.30 -6.48 25.16
CA SER A 38 13.21 -6.90 24.10
C SER A 38 13.66 -5.71 23.25
N ASN A 39 14.93 -5.72 22.82
CA ASN A 39 15.43 -4.69 21.90
C ASN A 39 14.78 -4.80 20.52
N GLY A 40 14.60 -3.66 19.84
CA GLY A 40 14.06 -3.62 18.47
C GLY A 40 12.54 -3.80 18.39
N GLN A 41 11.82 -3.43 19.45
CA GLN A 41 10.36 -3.51 19.49
C GLN A 41 9.73 -2.16 19.17
N ILE A 42 8.61 -2.21 18.44
CA ILE A 42 7.73 -1.08 18.24
C ILE A 42 6.60 -1.22 19.24
N ILE A 43 6.39 -0.15 19.98
CA ILE A 43 5.44 -0.12 21.07
C ILE A 43 4.51 1.06 20.85
N TRP A 44 3.21 0.83 20.92
CA TRP A 44 2.20 1.87 20.79
C TRP A 44 0.99 1.57 21.66
N ALA A 45 0.16 2.59 21.84
CA ALA A 45 -1.08 2.48 22.58
C ALA A 45 -2.22 3.03 21.73
N GLU A 46 -3.38 2.40 21.81
CA GLU A 46 -4.62 2.93 21.27
C GLU A 46 -5.58 3.21 22.42
N VAL A 47 -6.22 4.37 22.36
CA VAL A 47 -7.26 4.76 23.32
C VAL A 47 -8.59 4.66 22.59
N SER A 48 -9.55 4.00 23.20
CA SER A 48 -10.94 3.96 22.75
C SER A 48 -11.77 4.81 23.72
N PRO A 49 -11.97 6.12 23.43
CA PRO A 49 -12.66 7.02 24.34
C PRO A 49 -14.12 6.59 24.58
N THR A 50 -14.74 5.98 23.55
CA THR A 50 -16.13 5.51 23.60
C THR A 50 -16.30 4.30 24.52
N ALA A 51 -15.30 3.42 24.60
CA ALA A 51 -15.32 2.25 25.48
C ALA A 51 -14.69 2.50 26.86
N GLY A 52 -14.01 3.64 27.04
CA GLY A 52 -13.24 3.92 28.26
C GLY A 52 -12.08 2.95 28.47
N GLN A 53 -11.56 2.36 27.39
CA GLN A 53 -10.48 1.36 27.41
C GLN A 53 -9.25 1.89 26.67
N PHE A 54 -8.08 1.42 27.08
CA PHE A 54 -6.86 1.58 26.31
C PHE A 54 -6.22 0.21 26.09
N SER A 55 -5.59 0.05 24.93
CA SER A 55 -4.86 -1.16 24.54
C SER A 55 -3.40 -0.81 24.33
N LEU A 56 -2.52 -1.65 24.84
CA LEU A 56 -1.08 -1.55 24.61
C LEU A 56 -0.66 -2.64 23.63
N TYR A 57 0.16 -2.27 22.66
CA TYR A 57 0.62 -3.18 21.63
C TYR A 57 2.15 -3.17 21.58
N CYS A 58 2.70 -4.35 21.29
CA CYS A 58 4.13 -4.57 21.12
C CYS A 58 4.33 -5.47 19.90
N SER A 59 5.22 -5.07 19.00
CA SER A 59 5.52 -5.82 17.78
C SER A 59 6.99 -5.66 17.38
N PRO A 60 7.67 -6.72 16.92
CA PRO A 60 9.06 -6.61 16.50
C PRO A 60 9.19 -5.71 15.27
N VAL A 61 10.21 -4.85 15.25
CA VAL A 61 10.48 -3.96 14.12
C VAL A 61 10.81 -4.74 12.85
N GLU A 62 11.55 -5.83 13.02
CA GLU A 62 12.02 -6.74 11.98
C GLU A 62 11.83 -8.19 12.43
N VAL A 63 11.58 -9.06 11.46
CA VAL A 63 11.42 -10.51 11.70
C VAL A 63 12.64 -11.32 11.22
N ALA A 64 13.58 -10.65 10.55
CA ALA A 64 14.75 -11.27 9.92
C ALA A 64 15.53 -12.17 10.88
N THR A 65 15.86 -11.67 12.06
CA THR A 65 16.63 -12.40 13.07
C THR A 65 15.90 -13.65 13.57
N ALA A 66 14.59 -13.56 13.79
CA ALA A 66 13.77 -14.68 14.25
C ALA A 66 13.58 -15.74 13.16
N LEU A 67 13.43 -15.32 11.90
CA LEU A 67 13.21 -16.23 10.78
C LEU A 67 14.50 -16.89 10.27
N ASN A 68 15.67 -16.29 10.51
CA ASN A 68 16.96 -16.85 10.08
C ASN A 68 17.17 -18.29 10.57
N SER A 69 16.88 -18.57 11.85
CA SER A 69 16.98 -19.92 12.40
C SER A 69 15.96 -20.91 11.83
N VAL A 70 14.87 -20.42 11.23
CA VAL A 70 13.85 -21.25 10.58
C VAL A 70 14.33 -21.62 9.18
N TRP A 71 14.87 -20.66 8.42
CA TRP A 71 15.36 -20.89 7.06
C TRP A 71 16.49 -21.93 6.99
N SER A 72 17.32 -22.02 8.02
CA SER A 72 18.43 -22.98 8.07
C SER A 72 18.02 -24.43 8.35
N GLN A 73 16.78 -24.68 8.78
CA GLN A 73 16.34 -26.03 9.19
C GLN A 73 15.99 -26.92 8.00
N GLN A 74 15.61 -26.34 6.86
CA GLN A 74 15.21 -27.10 5.68
C GLN A 74 15.38 -26.26 4.40
N PRO A 75 15.56 -26.90 3.23
CA PRO A 75 15.49 -26.20 1.95
C PRO A 75 14.15 -25.49 1.76
N VAL A 76 14.17 -24.27 1.23
CA VAL A 76 12.98 -23.45 1.02
C VAL A 76 12.88 -22.97 -0.43
N VAL A 77 11.65 -22.93 -0.95
CA VAL A 77 11.30 -22.27 -2.21
C VAL A 77 10.22 -21.24 -1.89
N LEU A 78 10.50 -19.98 -2.21
CA LEU A 78 9.57 -18.87 -1.99
C LEU A 78 9.04 -18.41 -3.34
N ILE A 79 7.71 -18.37 -3.47
CA ILE A 79 7.01 -17.95 -4.68
C ILE A 79 6.11 -16.79 -4.31
N GLY A 80 6.19 -15.70 -5.07
CA GLY A 80 5.33 -14.54 -4.89
C GLY A 80 5.38 -13.63 -6.12
N GLU A 81 4.32 -12.85 -6.29
CA GLU A 81 4.07 -12.04 -7.48
C GLU A 81 4.88 -10.74 -7.51
N ALA A 82 5.02 -10.09 -6.35
CA ALA A 82 5.78 -8.85 -6.19
C ALA A 82 6.54 -8.88 -4.85
N LEU A 83 7.66 -9.61 -4.84
CA LEU A 83 8.54 -9.68 -3.67
C LEU A 83 9.50 -8.48 -3.63
N ASP A 84 10.05 -8.12 -4.78
CA ASP A 84 10.99 -7.01 -4.92
C ASP A 84 11.02 -6.51 -6.37
N LEU A 85 11.54 -5.30 -6.58
CA LEU A 85 11.73 -4.75 -7.92
C LEU A 85 12.89 -5.44 -8.64
N GLU A 86 13.98 -5.72 -7.93
CA GLU A 86 15.16 -6.36 -8.47
C GLU A 86 15.06 -7.90 -8.43
N THR A 87 15.62 -8.57 -9.44
CA THR A 87 15.62 -10.04 -9.54
C THR A 87 16.29 -10.71 -8.34
N THR A 88 17.36 -10.12 -7.79
CA THR A 88 18.08 -10.63 -6.61
C THR A 88 17.32 -10.43 -5.30
N ALA A 89 16.20 -9.70 -5.33
CA ALA A 89 15.31 -9.41 -4.21
C ALA A 89 16.02 -8.96 -2.91
N PRO A 90 16.95 -7.98 -2.97
CA PRO A 90 17.81 -7.65 -1.83
C PRO A 90 17.02 -7.11 -0.64
N VAL A 91 16.00 -6.27 -0.87
CA VAL A 91 15.19 -5.69 0.21
C VAL A 91 14.32 -6.76 0.84
N TYR A 92 13.67 -7.59 0.03
CA TYR A 92 12.85 -8.70 0.53
C TYR A 92 13.68 -9.71 1.35
N ARG A 93 14.85 -10.09 0.84
CA ARG A 93 15.77 -11.01 1.53
C ARG A 93 16.23 -10.45 2.86
N GLN A 94 16.65 -9.18 2.88
CA GLN A 94 17.06 -8.50 4.11
C GLN A 94 15.91 -8.43 5.13
N GLN A 95 14.68 -8.11 4.70
CA GLN A 95 13.52 -8.00 5.57
C GLN A 95 13.13 -9.35 6.22
N LEU A 96 13.36 -10.46 5.53
CA LEU A 96 13.06 -11.81 6.03
C LEU A 96 14.26 -12.54 6.63
N GLY A 97 15.48 -11.99 6.57
CA GLY A 97 16.68 -12.66 7.07
C GLY A 97 17.13 -13.82 6.19
N LEU A 98 16.86 -13.74 4.88
CA LEU A 98 17.29 -14.74 3.90
C LEU A 98 18.73 -14.44 3.47
N GLY A 99 19.55 -15.50 3.43
CA GLY A 99 20.92 -15.45 2.90
C GLY A 99 20.95 -15.33 1.37
N GLU A 100 22.04 -15.79 0.74
CA GLU A 100 22.11 -15.91 -0.72
C GLU A 100 21.16 -16.97 -1.24
N LEU A 101 20.42 -16.63 -2.30
CA LEU A 101 19.42 -17.49 -2.91
C LEU A 101 19.57 -17.45 -4.43
N THR A 102 19.25 -18.57 -5.08
CA THR A 102 19.01 -18.59 -6.53
C THR A 102 17.68 -17.90 -6.79
N CYS A 103 17.73 -16.68 -7.33
CA CYS A 103 16.53 -15.90 -7.60
C CYS A 103 16.18 -15.91 -9.09
N LEU A 104 14.89 -16.14 -9.37
CA LEU A 104 14.31 -16.08 -10.71
C LEU A 104 13.19 -15.04 -10.70
N LYS A 105 13.14 -14.19 -11.72
CA LYS A 105 12.06 -13.23 -11.93
C LYS A 105 11.43 -13.49 -13.29
N PHE A 106 10.16 -13.89 -13.28
CA PHE A 106 9.35 -14.01 -14.48
C PHE A 106 8.77 -12.63 -14.79
N CYS A 107 9.17 -12.06 -15.92
CA CYS A 107 8.63 -10.78 -16.36
C CYS A 107 7.30 -11.03 -17.10
N PRO A 108 6.32 -10.12 -16.97
CA PRO A 108 5.09 -10.20 -17.76
C PRO A 108 5.40 -10.17 -19.26
N ASP A 109 4.62 -10.90 -20.05
CA ASP A 109 4.76 -10.91 -21.49
C ASP A 109 4.34 -9.56 -22.09
N ARG A 110 5.16 -9.02 -23.00
CA ARG A 110 4.93 -7.69 -23.58
C ARG A 110 3.76 -7.65 -24.57
N HIS A 111 3.31 -8.80 -25.07
CA HIS A 111 2.21 -8.89 -26.03
C HIS A 111 0.88 -9.15 -25.33
N SER A 112 0.85 -9.98 -24.28
CA SER A 112 -0.39 -10.32 -23.57
C SER A 112 -0.63 -9.55 -22.27
N GLU A 113 0.37 -8.94 -21.65
CA GLU A 113 0.25 -8.33 -20.31
C GLU A 113 0.72 -6.85 -20.26
N MET A 114 0.79 -6.19 -21.41
CA MET A 114 1.07 -4.75 -21.48
C MET A 114 -0.14 -3.92 -21.04
N ILE A 115 0.08 -2.96 -20.15
CA ILE A 115 -0.95 -1.99 -19.75
C ILE A 115 -0.83 -0.70 -20.57
N GLN A 116 -1.96 -0.04 -20.79
CA GLN A 116 -1.98 1.36 -21.24
C GLN A 116 -1.84 2.27 -20.00
N LEU A 117 -0.72 2.96 -19.86
CA LEU A 117 -0.45 3.85 -18.73
C LEU A 117 -0.77 5.30 -19.09
N TYR A 118 -1.86 5.82 -18.55
CA TYR A 118 -2.13 7.25 -18.56
C TYR A 118 -1.42 7.93 -17.39
N LEU A 119 -0.48 8.82 -17.68
CA LEU A 119 0.30 9.57 -16.70
C LEU A 119 0.38 11.05 -17.12
N PRO A 120 -0.51 11.92 -16.62
CA PRO A 120 -0.52 13.33 -16.97
C PRO A 120 0.67 14.09 -16.35
N ASP A 121 1.24 15.04 -17.09
CA ASP A 121 2.44 15.76 -16.65
C ASP A 121 2.16 17.00 -15.78
N ARG A 122 0.93 17.55 -15.85
CA ARG A 122 0.59 18.88 -15.26
C ARG A 122 -0.37 18.81 -14.08
N LEU A 123 -0.46 17.66 -13.42
CA LEU A 123 -1.30 17.54 -12.24
C LEU A 123 -0.62 18.18 -11.01
N PRO A 124 -1.36 18.91 -10.15
CA PRO A 124 -0.81 19.39 -8.89
C PRO A 124 -0.24 18.24 -8.04
N MET A 125 0.66 18.55 -7.10
CA MET A 125 1.22 17.53 -6.20
C MET A 125 0.18 17.11 -5.16
N PRO A 126 0.16 15.84 -4.72
CA PRO A 126 -0.85 15.34 -3.76
C PRO A 126 -0.96 16.12 -2.44
N ASN A 127 0.11 16.80 -2.02
CA ASN A 127 0.16 17.59 -0.80
C ASN A 127 -0.29 19.05 -0.98
N THR A 128 -0.95 19.39 -2.08
CA THR A 128 -1.43 20.76 -2.37
C THR A 128 -2.95 20.82 -2.34
N ALA A 129 -3.51 21.95 -1.90
CA ALA A 129 -4.96 22.14 -1.84
C ALA A 129 -5.67 22.02 -3.21
N LEU A 130 -4.95 22.33 -4.30
CA LEU A 130 -5.47 22.24 -5.67
C LEU A 130 -5.59 20.80 -6.18
N PHE A 131 -4.94 19.83 -5.51
CA PHE A 131 -4.88 18.46 -5.98
C PHE A 131 -6.25 17.80 -6.05
N GLN A 132 -7.09 18.02 -5.04
CA GLN A 132 -8.37 17.34 -4.95
C GLN A 132 -9.31 17.70 -6.10
N ASP A 133 -9.43 18.99 -6.44
CA ASP A 133 -10.30 19.43 -7.53
C ASP A 133 -9.75 18.99 -8.90
N ALA A 134 -8.42 19.06 -9.08
CA ALA A 134 -7.77 18.56 -10.30
C ALA A 134 -7.95 17.03 -10.47
N LEU A 135 -7.81 16.26 -9.39
CA LEU A 135 -8.05 14.82 -9.36
C LEU A 135 -9.50 14.51 -9.77
N ARG A 136 -10.48 15.19 -9.16
CA ARG A 136 -11.90 15.02 -9.48
C ARG A 136 -12.18 15.26 -10.96
N GLN A 137 -11.63 16.33 -11.52
CA GLN A 137 -11.81 16.67 -12.94
C GLN A 137 -11.18 15.61 -13.87
N GLN A 138 -10.01 15.10 -13.53
CA GLN A 138 -9.35 14.05 -14.30
C GLN A 138 -10.13 12.73 -14.25
N VAL A 139 -10.54 12.29 -13.05
CA VAL A 139 -11.36 11.10 -12.85
C VAL A 139 -12.65 11.19 -13.67
N ARG A 140 -13.37 12.32 -13.57
CA ARG A 140 -14.57 12.56 -14.36
C ARG A 140 -14.32 12.45 -15.87
N SER A 141 -13.21 13.01 -16.35
CA SER A 141 -12.85 12.97 -17.77
C SER A 141 -12.56 11.55 -18.24
N LEU A 142 -11.81 10.77 -17.45
CA LEU A 142 -11.54 9.35 -17.73
C LEU A 142 -12.82 8.52 -17.75
N LEU A 143 -13.69 8.68 -16.76
CA LEU A 143 -14.97 7.95 -16.68
C LEU A 143 -15.92 8.29 -17.85
N THR A 144 -15.87 9.53 -18.34
CA THR A 144 -16.66 9.96 -19.51
C THR A 144 -16.10 9.37 -20.81
N LEU A 145 -14.78 9.19 -20.89
CA LEU A 145 -14.11 8.61 -22.06
C LEU A 145 -14.19 7.09 -22.10
N SER A 146 -14.27 6.41 -20.96
CA SER A 146 -14.52 4.96 -20.89
C SER A 146 -15.98 4.67 -21.30
N CYS A 147 -16.22 4.60 -22.61
CA CYS A 147 -17.55 4.61 -23.23
C CYS A 147 -18.33 3.30 -23.07
N SER A 148 -17.70 2.16 -22.77
CA SER A 148 -18.38 0.86 -22.82
C SER A 148 -19.40 0.66 -21.70
N GLY A 149 -19.22 1.31 -20.53
CA GLY A 149 -20.18 1.29 -19.42
C GLY A 149 -20.53 -0.09 -18.85
N LYS A 150 -19.90 -1.16 -19.34
CA LYS A 150 -20.14 -2.57 -18.99
C LYS A 150 -19.03 -3.18 -18.14
N GLU A 151 -17.89 -2.50 -18.05
CA GLU A 151 -16.69 -3.03 -17.46
C GLU A 151 -16.38 -2.34 -16.12
N LEU A 152 -15.77 -3.09 -15.20
CA LEU A 152 -15.42 -2.58 -13.88
C LEU A 152 -14.37 -1.47 -14.01
N THR A 153 -14.65 -0.34 -13.37
CA THR A 153 -13.66 0.71 -13.12
C THR A 153 -13.34 0.76 -11.63
N VAL A 154 -12.06 0.83 -11.28
CA VAL A 154 -11.59 0.92 -9.90
C VAL A 154 -10.85 2.22 -9.69
N ILE A 155 -11.13 2.91 -8.59
CA ILE A 155 -10.49 4.16 -8.19
C ILE A 155 -9.85 3.92 -6.82
N LEU A 156 -8.53 3.81 -6.80
CA LEU A 156 -7.73 3.62 -5.58
C LEU A 156 -7.40 4.97 -4.95
N VAL A 157 -7.90 5.16 -3.72
CA VAL A 157 -7.66 6.36 -2.91
C VAL A 157 -7.27 5.93 -1.50
N GLY A 158 -6.00 6.13 -1.14
CA GLY A 158 -5.49 5.74 0.18
C GLY A 158 -5.92 6.68 1.33
N ASP A 159 -6.24 7.94 1.02
CA ASP A 159 -6.65 8.92 2.02
C ASP A 159 -8.16 8.83 2.30
N MET A 160 -8.55 8.55 3.55
CA MET A 160 -9.94 8.33 3.94
C MET A 160 -10.85 9.54 3.67
N PRO A 161 -10.50 10.78 4.08
CA PRO A 161 -11.27 11.97 3.73
C PRO A 161 -11.43 12.17 2.22
N LEU A 162 -10.36 12.02 1.45
CA LEU A 162 -10.37 12.16 -0.01
C LEU A 162 -11.23 11.07 -0.67
N LYS A 163 -11.16 9.83 -0.19
CA LYS A 163 -11.95 8.70 -0.67
C LYS A 163 -13.44 8.97 -0.52
N ALA A 164 -13.87 9.41 0.67
CA ALA A 164 -15.27 9.75 0.94
C ALA A 164 -15.75 10.91 0.07
N GLN A 165 -14.96 11.98 -0.04
CA GLN A 165 -15.32 13.16 -0.83
C GLN A 165 -15.37 12.88 -2.34
N LEU A 166 -14.39 12.12 -2.86
CA LEU A 166 -14.37 11.72 -4.27
C LEU A 166 -15.51 10.75 -4.57
N GLY A 167 -15.74 9.75 -3.72
CA GLY A 167 -16.84 8.79 -3.88
C GLY A 167 -18.20 9.49 -3.95
N ALA A 168 -18.47 10.42 -3.03
CA ALA A 168 -19.71 11.20 -3.05
C ALA A 168 -19.84 12.07 -4.31
N ALA A 169 -18.77 12.75 -4.74
CA ALA A 169 -18.77 13.59 -5.92
C ALA A 169 -19.03 12.81 -7.21
N ILE A 170 -18.39 11.64 -7.38
CA ILE A 170 -18.61 10.79 -8.56
C ILE A 170 -20.00 10.13 -8.50
N ALA A 171 -20.47 9.71 -7.32
CA ALA A 171 -21.83 9.17 -7.16
C ALA A 171 -22.93 10.18 -7.52
N ALA A 172 -22.70 11.48 -7.30
CA ALA A 172 -23.62 12.53 -7.72
C ALA A 172 -23.79 12.63 -9.25
N GLU A 173 -22.79 12.19 -10.03
CA GLU A 173 -22.81 12.24 -11.49
C GLU A 173 -23.18 10.89 -12.13
N PHE A 174 -22.69 9.79 -11.58
CA PHE A 174 -22.81 8.43 -12.15
C PHE A 174 -23.83 7.55 -11.40
N GLY A 175 -24.44 8.07 -10.33
CA GLY A 175 -25.52 7.41 -9.60
C GLY A 175 -25.08 6.15 -8.86
N SER A 176 -25.98 5.16 -8.80
CA SER A 176 -25.80 3.90 -8.07
C SER A 176 -24.69 2.99 -8.61
N ARG A 177 -24.12 3.30 -9.78
CA ARG A 177 -22.94 2.60 -10.30
C ARG A 177 -21.72 2.76 -9.42
N VAL A 178 -21.65 3.86 -8.66
CA VAL A 178 -20.53 4.15 -7.76
C VAL A 178 -20.76 3.46 -6.43
N GLN A 179 -19.84 2.57 -6.05
CA GLN A 179 -19.87 1.88 -4.77
C GLN A 179 -18.54 2.08 -4.05
N VAL A 180 -18.59 2.26 -2.73
CA VAL A 180 -17.40 2.42 -1.89
C VAL A 180 -17.18 1.14 -1.12
N GLU A 181 -16.03 0.49 -1.32
CA GLU A 181 -15.60 -0.70 -0.57
C GLU A 181 -16.68 -1.79 -0.47
N LYS A 182 -17.23 -2.18 -1.63
CA LYS A 182 -18.16 -3.31 -1.76
C LYS A 182 -17.67 -4.29 -2.83
N THR A 183 -17.89 -5.58 -2.58
CA THR A 183 -17.53 -6.66 -3.49
C THR A 183 -18.66 -7.05 -4.43
N ASN A 184 -19.91 -6.82 -4.04
CA ASN A 184 -21.07 -7.06 -4.91
C ASN A 184 -21.35 -5.81 -5.77
N LEU A 185 -20.78 -5.80 -6.98
CA LEU A 185 -20.92 -4.71 -7.95
C LEU A 185 -21.76 -5.17 -9.14
N ASP A 186 -22.65 -4.30 -9.59
CA ASP A 186 -23.38 -4.49 -10.86
C ASP A 186 -22.42 -4.33 -12.06
N ASP A 187 -22.83 -4.86 -13.22
CA ASP A 187 -22.08 -4.68 -14.47
C ASP A 187 -21.78 -3.20 -14.73
N GLY A 188 -20.52 -2.91 -15.08
CA GLY A 188 -20.09 -1.53 -15.32
C GLY A 188 -20.00 -0.65 -14.06
N GLY A 189 -19.89 -1.27 -12.88
CA GLY A 189 -19.70 -0.59 -11.61
C GLY A 189 -18.41 0.25 -11.55
N ILE A 190 -18.45 1.31 -10.76
CA ILE A 190 -17.32 2.16 -10.40
C ILE A 190 -17.02 1.93 -8.93
N LEU A 191 -15.97 1.17 -8.64
CA LEU A 191 -15.52 0.91 -7.28
C LEU A 191 -14.57 2.01 -6.82
N VAL A 192 -14.88 2.66 -5.72
CA VAL A 192 -13.96 3.57 -5.01
C VAL A 192 -13.48 2.87 -3.75
N CYS A 193 -12.20 2.59 -3.62
CA CYS A 193 -11.68 1.82 -2.49
C CYS A 193 -10.28 2.24 -2.04
N GLY A 194 -9.93 1.85 -0.81
CA GLY A 194 -8.57 1.92 -0.31
C GLY A 194 -7.68 0.82 -0.86
N TRP A 195 -6.38 0.93 -0.60
CA TRP A 195 -5.39 -0.06 -1.04
C TRP A 195 -5.58 -1.42 -0.36
N GLU A 196 -5.89 -1.41 0.93
CA GLU A 196 -6.14 -2.62 1.73
C GLU A 196 -7.34 -3.38 1.21
N PHE A 197 -8.47 -2.68 0.97
CA PHE A 197 -9.67 -3.30 0.42
C PHE A 197 -9.39 -3.94 -0.95
N TRP A 198 -8.68 -3.24 -1.84
CA TRP A 198 -8.34 -3.78 -3.15
C TRP A 198 -7.44 -5.02 -3.05
N ARG A 199 -6.39 -4.97 -2.22
CA ARG A 199 -5.50 -6.10 -1.99
C ARG A 199 -6.27 -7.34 -1.53
N ASP A 200 -7.22 -7.16 -0.62
CA ASP A 200 -7.88 -8.27 0.05
C ASP A 200 -9.05 -8.84 -0.79
N HIS A 201 -9.67 -8.03 -1.66
CA HIS A 201 -10.89 -8.42 -2.38
C HIS A 201 -10.81 -8.41 -3.92
N HIS A 202 -9.71 -7.98 -4.54
CA HIS A 202 -9.62 -7.93 -6.01
C HIS A 202 -9.86 -9.27 -6.69
N SER A 203 -9.54 -10.40 -6.05
CA SER A 203 -9.78 -11.74 -6.59
C SER A 203 -11.26 -12.15 -6.61
N GLU A 204 -12.11 -11.47 -5.84
CA GLU A 204 -13.56 -11.67 -5.82
C GLU A 204 -14.27 -10.84 -6.90
N LEU A 205 -13.56 -9.92 -7.54
CA LEU A 205 -14.07 -8.96 -8.51
C LEU A 205 -13.65 -9.35 -9.93
N SER A 206 -14.41 -8.88 -10.92
CA SER A 206 -13.98 -8.98 -12.32
C SER A 206 -12.74 -8.12 -12.58
N SER A 207 -11.89 -8.55 -13.52
CA SER A 207 -10.72 -7.75 -13.92
C SER A 207 -11.15 -6.36 -14.41
N PRO A 208 -10.66 -5.28 -13.80
CA PRO A 208 -11.04 -3.93 -14.20
C PRO A 208 -10.38 -3.55 -15.52
N GLN A 209 -11.10 -2.74 -16.29
CA GLN A 209 -10.62 -2.22 -17.58
C GLN A 209 -10.02 -0.82 -17.43
N LEU A 210 -10.35 -0.15 -16.34
CA LEU A 210 -9.74 1.10 -15.92
C LEU A 210 -9.43 1.04 -14.43
N LEU A 211 -8.16 1.18 -14.08
CA LEU A 211 -7.68 1.37 -12.72
C LEU A 211 -7.12 2.77 -12.57
N ILE A 212 -7.80 3.61 -11.80
CA ILE A 212 -7.35 4.96 -11.49
C ILE A 212 -6.66 4.95 -10.13
N ILE A 213 -5.37 5.27 -10.11
CA ILE A 213 -4.58 5.41 -8.90
C ILE A 213 -4.47 6.89 -8.57
N ALA A 214 -5.19 7.34 -7.55
CA ALA A 214 -5.18 8.74 -7.15
C ALA A 214 -3.82 9.15 -6.56
N THR A 215 -3.26 8.33 -5.67
CA THR A 215 -1.99 8.60 -5.00
C THR A 215 -1.16 7.32 -4.86
N LEU A 216 0.16 7.43 -4.93
CA LEU A 216 1.07 6.30 -4.70
C LEU A 216 0.82 5.67 -3.31
N PRO A 217 0.90 4.33 -3.18
CA PRO A 217 0.68 3.59 -1.92
C PRO A 217 1.86 3.69 -0.96
N ILE A 218 2.34 4.91 -0.69
CA ILE A 218 3.42 5.13 0.29
C ILE A 218 2.81 4.93 1.69
N PRO A 219 3.35 4.01 2.52
CA PRO A 219 2.78 3.77 3.84
C PRO A 219 2.75 5.05 4.69
N SER A 220 1.61 5.31 5.32
CA SER A 220 1.38 6.53 6.12
C SER A 220 2.13 6.49 7.44
N LEU A 221 2.72 7.62 7.84
CA LEU A 221 3.33 7.80 9.17
C LEU A 221 2.29 7.93 10.29
N GLU A 222 1.01 8.06 9.97
CA GLU A 222 -0.08 7.99 10.95
C GLU A 222 -0.24 6.57 11.50
N ASN A 223 0.18 5.56 10.75
CA ASN A 223 0.23 4.19 11.24
C ASN A 223 1.42 4.03 12.21
N PRO A 224 1.19 3.64 13.48
CA PRO A 224 2.24 3.54 14.49
C PRO A 224 3.33 2.53 14.14
N LEU A 225 2.99 1.44 13.43
CA LEU A 225 3.98 0.45 12.96
C LEU A 225 4.88 1.03 11.89
N VAL A 226 4.34 1.84 10.98
CA VAL A 226 5.12 2.52 9.95
C VAL A 226 6.03 3.56 10.60
N ALA A 227 5.49 4.38 11.52
CA ALA A 227 6.26 5.38 12.25
C ALA A 227 7.40 4.75 13.07
N GLY A 228 7.12 3.65 13.77
CA GLY A 228 8.10 2.90 14.56
C GLY A 228 9.24 2.33 13.70
N ARG A 229 8.92 1.70 12.55
CA ARG A 229 9.94 1.24 11.59
C ARG A 229 10.78 2.39 11.06
N VAL A 230 10.16 3.51 10.69
CA VAL A 230 10.89 4.70 10.22
C VAL A 230 11.81 5.24 11.31
N ALA A 231 11.36 5.30 12.56
CA ALA A 231 12.18 5.72 13.69
C ALA A 231 13.39 4.79 13.90
N TYR A 232 13.19 3.48 13.80
CA TYR A 232 14.27 2.49 13.88
C TYR A 232 15.34 2.69 12.81
N TYR A 233 14.96 2.82 11.53
CA TYR A 233 15.92 3.10 10.46
C TYR A 233 16.66 4.43 10.66
N LYS A 234 15.98 5.46 11.17
CA LYS A 234 16.61 6.76 11.51
C LYS A 234 17.65 6.62 12.61
N GLN A 235 17.36 5.87 13.68
CA GLN A 235 18.32 5.59 14.77
C GLN A 235 19.57 4.87 14.27
N GLN A 236 19.43 4.04 13.23
CA GLN A 236 20.54 3.33 12.59
C GLN A 236 21.25 4.15 11.50
N HIS A 237 20.89 5.44 11.32
CA HIS A 237 21.41 6.31 10.25
C HIS A 237 21.23 5.74 8.83
N ARG A 238 20.16 4.99 8.60
CA ARG A 238 19.83 4.37 7.31
C ARG A 238 18.69 5.11 6.60
N ASP A 239 18.66 5.01 5.28
CA ASP A 239 17.60 5.59 4.44
C ASP A 239 16.30 4.77 4.56
N TRP A 240 15.44 5.15 5.50
CA TRP A 240 14.14 4.54 5.74
C TRP A 240 13.20 4.63 4.52
N PHE A 241 13.35 5.63 3.66
CA PHE A 241 12.49 5.76 2.49
C PHE A 241 12.86 4.70 1.46
N ARG A 242 14.15 4.56 1.16
CA ARG A 242 14.64 3.57 0.18
C ARG A 242 14.60 2.13 0.68
N LEU A 243 14.80 1.90 1.97
CA LEU A 243 14.86 0.54 2.54
C LEU A 243 13.50 0.01 2.99
N TYR A 244 12.50 0.89 3.18
CA TYR A 244 11.20 0.49 3.70
C TYR A 244 10.01 1.06 2.90
N LEU A 245 9.80 2.38 2.91
CA LEU A 245 8.56 2.93 2.36
C LEU A 245 8.41 2.73 0.85
N LEU A 246 9.46 3.01 0.09
CA LEU A 246 9.43 2.88 -1.36
C LEU A 246 9.28 1.41 -1.79
N PRO A 247 10.09 0.44 -1.29
CA PRO A 247 9.88 -0.96 -1.59
C PRO A 247 8.48 -1.48 -1.23
N ALA A 248 7.92 -1.06 -0.10
CA ALA A 248 6.55 -1.41 0.28
C ALA A 248 5.53 -0.86 -0.72
N ALA A 249 5.66 0.41 -1.12
CA ALA A 249 4.79 1.03 -2.11
C ALA A 249 4.89 0.37 -3.48
N LEU A 250 6.10 0.02 -3.94
CA LEU A 250 6.30 -0.64 -5.23
C LEU A 250 5.67 -2.04 -5.24
N ARG A 251 5.79 -2.81 -4.15
CA ARG A 251 5.13 -4.12 -4.03
C ARG A 251 3.61 -4.02 -4.10
N GLU A 252 3.02 -3.09 -3.35
CA GLU A 252 1.56 -2.88 -3.38
C GLU A 252 1.10 -2.42 -4.76
N LEU A 253 1.85 -1.52 -5.40
CA LEU A 253 1.56 -1.07 -6.76
C LEU A 253 1.61 -2.21 -7.78
N GLN A 254 2.64 -3.06 -7.73
CA GLN A 254 2.77 -4.21 -8.64
C GLN A 254 1.59 -5.16 -8.51
N ARG A 255 1.18 -5.50 -7.28
CA ARG A 255 0.03 -6.39 -7.02
C ARG A 255 -1.27 -5.75 -7.50
N ALA A 256 -1.46 -4.47 -7.23
CA ALA A 256 -2.71 -3.78 -7.55
C ALA A 256 -3.00 -3.72 -9.05
N VAL A 257 -1.97 -3.70 -9.91
CA VAL A 257 -2.16 -3.61 -11.38
C VAL A 257 -2.32 -4.97 -12.06
N THR A 258 -2.03 -6.09 -11.38
CA THR A 258 -2.11 -7.43 -11.97
C THR A 258 -3.48 -7.77 -12.55
N PRO A 259 -4.62 -7.47 -11.89
CA PRO A 259 -5.93 -7.70 -12.48
C PRO A 259 -6.17 -6.94 -13.79
N VAL A 260 -5.57 -5.75 -13.93
CA VAL A 260 -5.64 -4.90 -15.14
C VAL A 260 -4.79 -5.46 -16.27
N ARG A 261 -3.66 -6.11 -15.96
CA ARG A 261 -2.83 -6.77 -16.96
C ARG A 261 -3.59 -7.91 -17.65
N ALA A 262 -4.33 -8.68 -16.87
CA ALA A 262 -5.13 -9.80 -17.37
C ALA A 262 -6.24 -9.35 -18.34
N SER A 263 -6.78 -8.14 -18.17
CA SER A 263 -7.76 -7.52 -19.08
C SER A 263 -7.14 -6.65 -20.17
N GLN A 264 -5.81 -6.47 -20.18
CA GLN A 264 -5.09 -5.50 -21.03
C GLN A 264 -5.66 -4.07 -20.91
N GLY A 265 -6.11 -3.72 -19.72
CA GLY A 265 -6.78 -2.46 -19.43
C GLY A 265 -5.85 -1.25 -19.29
N VAL A 266 -6.47 -0.14 -18.90
CA VAL A 266 -5.82 1.15 -18.68
C VAL A 266 -5.52 1.36 -17.20
N VAL A 267 -4.29 1.75 -16.89
CA VAL A 267 -3.91 2.28 -15.58
C VAL A 267 -3.73 3.78 -15.69
N ALA A 268 -4.53 4.55 -14.96
CA ALA A 268 -4.40 6.00 -14.84
C ALA A 268 -3.69 6.35 -13.53
N LEU A 269 -2.43 6.77 -13.61
CA LEU A 269 -1.63 7.15 -12.45
C LEU A 269 -1.66 8.66 -12.25
N LEU A 270 -2.48 9.13 -11.32
CA LEU A 270 -2.76 10.55 -11.09
C LEU A 270 -1.90 11.12 -9.95
N ASP A 271 -0.67 10.65 -9.83
CA ASP A 271 0.30 11.14 -8.85
C ASP A 271 1.56 11.68 -9.52
N ASN A 272 1.66 13.01 -9.58
CA ASN A 272 2.73 13.66 -10.32
C ASN A 272 4.12 13.54 -9.65
N ARG A 273 4.22 12.92 -8.46
CA ARG A 273 5.51 12.55 -7.86
C ARG A 273 6.30 11.62 -8.78
N VAL A 274 5.63 10.81 -9.59
CA VAL A 274 6.27 9.90 -10.55
C VAL A 274 7.07 10.65 -11.62
N ASN A 275 6.62 11.84 -12.03
CA ASN A 275 7.34 12.63 -13.03
C ASN A 275 8.45 13.50 -12.42
N HIS A 276 8.28 13.95 -11.17
CA HIS A 276 9.14 14.97 -10.57
C HIS A 276 10.11 14.47 -9.50
N ARG A 277 9.94 13.26 -8.96
CA ARG A 277 10.81 12.69 -7.93
C ARG A 277 11.79 11.68 -8.54
N SER A 278 12.98 11.59 -7.94
CA SER A 278 14.06 10.70 -8.40
C SER A 278 13.67 9.21 -8.38
N TYR A 279 12.74 8.81 -7.49
CA TYR A 279 12.22 7.44 -7.44
C TYR A 279 11.14 7.15 -8.49
N GLY A 280 10.71 8.15 -9.27
CA GLY A 280 9.68 7.99 -10.28
C GLY A 280 9.99 6.90 -11.31
N ASN A 281 11.25 6.78 -11.70
CA ASN A 281 11.71 5.70 -12.58
C ASN A 281 11.50 4.31 -11.97
N GLN A 282 11.64 4.14 -10.65
CA GLN A 282 11.39 2.85 -9.99
C GLN A 282 9.90 2.51 -9.99
N VAL A 283 9.03 3.51 -9.84
CA VAL A 283 7.58 3.36 -9.99
C VAL A 283 7.22 2.91 -11.41
N LEU A 284 7.80 3.55 -12.42
CA LEU A 284 7.60 3.15 -13.82
C LEU A 284 8.13 1.74 -14.08
N CYS A 285 9.32 1.39 -13.58
CA CYS A 285 9.85 0.03 -13.67
C CYS A 285 8.93 -1.02 -13.04
N ALA A 286 8.31 -0.71 -11.90
CA ALA A 286 7.33 -1.57 -11.25
C ALA A 286 6.07 -1.79 -12.12
N LEU A 287 5.69 -0.81 -12.94
CA LEU A 287 4.57 -0.89 -13.87
C LEU A 287 4.94 -1.46 -15.25
N SER A 288 6.21 -1.78 -15.50
CA SER A 288 6.63 -2.37 -16.77
C SER A 288 6.08 -3.80 -16.94
N PRO A 289 5.66 -4.22 -18.15
CA PRO A 289 5.60 -3.43 -19.39
C PRO A 289 4.37 -2.52 -19.45
N PHE A 290 4.53 -1.34 -20.04
CA PHE A 290 3.46 -0.37 -20.29
C PHE A 290 3.70 0.43 -21.58
N ALA A 291 2.63 0.92 -22.20
CA ALA A 291 2.68 2.02 -23.17
C ALA A 291 2.18 3.30 -22.50
N ARG A 292 3.01 4.36 -22.48
CA ARG A 292 2.70 5.60 -21.75
C ARG A 292 2.06 6.64 -22.68
N ILE A 293 0.98 7.25 -22.20
CA ILE A 293 0.33 8.41 -22.81
C ILE A 293 0.13 9.48 -21.72
N ASN A 294 0.36 10.75 -22.06
CA ASN A 294 0.26 11.88 -21.13
C ASN A 294 -0.89 12.85 -21.45
N TYR A 295 -1.72 12.53 -22.44
CA TYR A 295 -2.92 13.26 -22.82
C TYR A 295 -4.13 12.32 -22.89
N LEU A 296 -5.32 12.88 -22.72
CA LEU A 296 -6.56 12.13 -22.85
C LEU A 296 -6.91 11.98 -24.32
N ASP A 297 -6.87 10.75 -24.82
CA ASP A 297 -7.30 10.37 -26.16
C ASP A 297 -8.34 9.25 -26.06
N ARG A 298 -9.31 9.22 -26.97
CA ARG A 298 -10.21 8.06 -27.10
C ARG A 298 -9.44 6.80 -27.49
N SER A 299 -8.27 6.93 -28.12
CA SER A 299 -7.39 5.80 -28.43
C SER A 299 -6.98 5.01 -27.18
N LEU A 300 -6.97 5.63 -25.98
CA LEU A 300 -6.72 4.93 -24.71
C LEU A 300 -7.67 3.75 -24.48
N PHE A 301 -8.91 3.86 -24.99
CA PHE A 301 -9.94 2.85 -24.83
C PHE A 301 -10.34 2.18 -26.17
N ALA A 302 -9.65 2.49 -27.27
CA ALA A 302 -10.02 2.00 -28.60
C ALA A 302 -9.72 0.51 -28.79
N ASP A 303 -8.64 0.02 -28.19
CA ASP A 303 -8.27 -1.41 -28.22
C ASP A 303 -9.14 -2.28 -27.29
N LEU A 304 -9.97 -1.66 -26.44
CA LEU A 304 -10.92 -2.33 -25.54
C LEU A 304 -12.29 -2.58 -26.18
N ILE A 305 -12.51 -2.09 -27.41
CA ILE A 305 -13.81 -2.13 -28.10
C ILE A 305 -13.85 -3.24 -29.17
N SER A 306 -12.72 -3.90 -29.47
CA SER A 306 -12.62 -5.05 -30.40
C SER A 306 -12.84 -6.38 -29.69
#